data_AF-A0A1U7SZ44-F1
#
_entry.id   AF-A0A1U7SZ44-F1
#
_cell.length_a   1.000
_cell.length_b   1.000
_cell.length_c   1.000
_cell.angle_alpha   90.00
_cell.angle_beta   90.00
_cell.angle_gamma   90.00
#
_symmetry.space_group_name_H-M   'P 1'
#
loop_
_entity.id
_entity.type
_entity.pdbx_description
1 polymer ?
#
loop_
_entity_poly.entity_id
_entity_poly.type
_entity_poly.pdbx_seq_one_letter_code
_entity_poly.pdbx_strand_id
1 'polypeptide(L)'
;MFNTSRIPGEETDTIQHIKDSKHIVVYHRGRYFKVWLYHDGRLLRPREIEQQMQKILDDPSEPQPGEARLAALTAGDRVPWAKCRQAYFGRGKNKQSLDAVEKAAFFVTLDETKQGYRKEDPDTSMDSYAKSLLHGRCFDRWFDKSFTFVVFKNGKMGMNAEHSWADAPIIGHLWEYVMATDSFQLGYAEDGHCKGDTNPNILYPTRLQWDIPEECQEAIETALSSASLLADDVDFHSFPFDTFGKGVIKKCRTSPDAFVQLALQLAHYKDMGKFCLTYEASMTRLFREGRTETVRSCTTESCSFVQAMVDPGQTVAQRLKLFKAASEKHQLLYRLAMTGAGIDRHLFCLYVVSKYLAVDSPFLKEVLSEPWRLSTSQTPQQQVELFDLENNPEYVSSGGGFGPVADDGYGVSYILVGENLINFHISSKFSCPETDSHRFGKHLKQAMTDIITLFGLSTNSKN
;
A
#
# COMPACT_ATOMS: atom_id res chain seq x y z
N MET A 1 12.80 -8.61 0.18
CA MET A 1 11.95 -8.03 -0.88
C MET A 1 11.74 -9.07 -1.97
N PHE A 2 12.70 -9.27 -2.87
CA PHE A 2 12.60 -10.31 -3.89
C PHE A 2 12.71 -11.71 -3.30
N ASN A 3 12.24 -12.71 -4.04
CA ASN A 3 12.32 -14.14 -3.69
C ASN A 3 11.65 -14.46 -2.34
N THR A 4 10.64 -13.68 -1.97
CA THR A 4 9.96 -13.80 -0.68
C THR A 4 8.48 -14.11 -0.89
N SER A 5 7.96 -15.03 -0.09
CA SER A 5 6.54 -15.35 -0.02
C SER A 5 6.13 -15.64 1.41
N ARG A 6 4.93 -15.20 1.77
CA ARG A 6 4.22 -15.67 2.95
C ARG A 6 3.62 -17.04 2.65
N ILE A 7 3.79 -17.99 3.56
CA ILE A 7 3.28 -19.35 3.42
C ILE A 7 2.19 -19.52 4.48
N PRO A 8 0.96 -19.90 4.07
CA PRO A 8 -0.15 -20.05 5.01
C PRO A 8 0.09 -21.23 5.96
N GLY A 9 -0.30 -21.06 7.23
CA GLY A 9 -0.32 -22.12 8.24
C GLY A 9 -1.65 -22.16 8.98
N GLU A 10 -1.99 -23.31 9.59
CA GLU A 10 -3.25 -23.44 10.34
C GLU A 10 -3.26 -22.61 11.63
N GLU A 11 -2.11 -22.47 12.29
CA GLU A 11 -1.97 -21.66 13.52
C GLU A 11 -1.25 -20.33 13.25
N THR A 12 -0.22 -20.35 12.40
CA THR A 12 0.62 -19.19 12.13
C THR A 12 1.24 -19.31 10.75
N ASP A 13 1.23 -18.21 9.99
CA ASP A 13 1.87 -18.11 8.70
C ASP A 13 3.39 -17.91 8.86
N THR A 14 4.17 -18.28 7.84
CA THR A 14 5.63 -18.11 7.86
C THR A 14 6.12 -17.32 6.65
N ILE A 15 7.17 -16.51 6.85
CA ILE A 15 7.84 -15.84 5.73
C ILE A 15 8.98 -16.71 5.23
N GLN A 16 8.87 -17.14 3.97
CA GLN A 16 9.92 -17.83 3.26
C GLN A 16 10.69 -16.84 2.38
N HIS A 17 12.01 -16.81 2.52
CA HIS A 17 12.90 -16.06 1.64
C HIS A 17 13.97 -16.98 1.05
N ILE A 18 14.12 -16.95 -0.28
CA ILE A 18 15.04 -17.80 -1.03
C ILE A 18 16.16 -16.95 -1.63
N LYS A 19 17.41 -17.41 -1.55
CA LYS A 19 18.56 -16.59 -1.99
C LYS A 19 18.77 -16.60 -3.51
N ASP A 20 18.55 -17.74 -4.16
CA ASP A 20 19.09 -17.99 -5.51
C ASP A 20 18.01 -18.17 -6.58
N SER A 21 16.83 -17.57 -6.40
CA SER A 21 15.81 -17.61 -7.46
C SER A 21 16.18 -16.71 -8.63
N LYS A 22 15.87 -17.18 -9.84
CA LYS A 22 16.29 -16.56 -11.12
C LYS A 22 15.14 -16.38 -12.10
N HIS A 23 13.90 -16.42 -11.61
CA HIS A 23 12.70 -16.30 -12.45
C HIS A 23 11.63 -15.45 -11.77
N ILE A 24 10.73 -14.93 -12.58
CA ILE A 24 9.44 -14.37 -12.14
C ILE A 24 8.31 -15.31 -12.55
N VAL A 25 7.13 -15.10 -11.98
CA VAL A 25 5.90 -15.67 -12.52
C VAL A 25 5.00 -14.56 -13.03
N VAL A 26 4.50 -14.75 -14.24
CA VAL A 26 3.59 -13.83 -14.92
C VAL A 26 2.22 -14.47 -14.99
N TYR A 27 1.19 -13.73 -14.57
CA TYR A 27 -0.22 -14.06 -14.73
C TYR A 27 -0.82 -13.26 -15.87
N HIS A 28 -1.50 -13.94 -16.79
CA HIS A 28 -2.26 -13.31 -17.86
C HIS A 28 -3.47 -14.17 -18.26
N ARG A 29 -4.67 -13.57 -18.30
CA ARG A 29 -5.94 -14.24 -18.67
C ARG A 29 -6.15 -15.59 -17.98
N GLY A 30 -5.96 -15.64 -16.66
CA GLY A 30 -6.19 -16.86 -15.88
C GLY A 30 -5.09 -17.91 -15.94
N ARG A 31 -3.92 -17.57 -16.51
CA ARG A 31 -2.83 -18.51 -16.79
C ARG A 31 -1.53 -18.01 -16.19
N TYR A 32 -0.67 -18.94 -15.79
CA TYR A 32 0.59 -18.66 -15.11
C TYR A 32 1.79 -19.14 -15.94
N PHE A 33 2.81 -18.30 -16.04
CA PHE A 33 4.02 -18.54 -16.82
C PHE A 33 5.26 -18.26 -15.99
N LYS A 34 6.18 -19.22 -15.97
CA LYS A 34 7.52 -19.00 -15.42
C LYS A 34 8.41 -18.34 -16.48
N VAL A 35 8.99 -17.20 -16.14
CA VAL A 35 9.93 -16.46 -17.02
C VAL A 35 11.28 -16.37 -16.34
N TRP A 36 12.31 -16.95 -16.96
CA TRP A 36 13.68 -16.81 -16.47
C TRP A 36 14.19 -15.38 -16.69
N LEU A 37 14.91 -14.85 -15.72
CA LEU A 37 15.49 -13.51 -15.77
C LEU A 37 16.94 -13.50 -16.27
N TYR A 38 17.56 -14.67 -16.46
CA TYR A 38 18.98 -14.79 -16.78
C TYR A 38 19.20 -15.68 -18.01
N HIS A 39 20.18 -15.30 -18.83
CA HIS A 39 20.68 -16.06 -19.97
C HIS A 39 22.20 -15.83 -20.07
N ASP A 40 22.98 -16.89 -20.28
CA ASP A 40 24.45 -16.83 -20.36
C ASP A 40 25.13 -16.08 -19.21
N GLY A 41 24.65 -16.29 -17.98
CA GLY A 41 25.22 -15.70 -16.77
C GLY A 41 24.92 -14.21 -16.55
N ARG A 42 24.17 -13.56 -17.45
CA ARG A 42 23.72 -12.16 -17.31
C ARG A 42 22.21 -12.07 -17.14
N LEU A 43 21.77 -10.93 -16.60
CA LEU A 43 20.35 -10.57 -16.63
C LEU A 43 19.89 -10.38 -18.09
N LEU A 44 18.64 -10.73 -18.37
CA LEU A 44 17.98 -10.39 -19.63
C LEU A 44 17.90 -8.88 -19.79
N ARG A 45 18.11 -8.42 -21.03
CA ARG A 45 17.96 -7.01 -21.41
C ARG A 45 16.48 -6.65 -21.53
N PRO A 46 16.11 -5.36 -21.42
CA PRO A 46 14.73 -4.92 -21.57
C PRO A 46 14.03 -5.46 -22.83
N ARG A 47 14.68 -5.40 -24.01
CA ARG A 47 14.14 -5.95 -25.25
C ARG A 47 13.91 -7.47 -25.23
N GLU A 48 14.74 -8.22 -24.50
CA GLU A 48 14.56 -9.66 -24.32
C GLU A 48 13.39 -9.96 -23.37
N ILE A 49 13.21 -9.16 -22.30
CA ILE A 49 12.05 -9.26 -21.41
C ILE A 49 10.75 -8.91 -22.15
N GLU A 50 10.75 -7.86 -22.95
CA GLU A 50 9.63 -7.49 -23.82
C GLU A 50 9.23 -8.65 -24.74
N GLN A 51 10.21 -9.32 -25.38
CA GLN A 51 9.98 -10.52 -26.18
C GLN A 51 9.33 -11.66 -25.36
N GLN A 52 9.68 -11.82 -24.08
CA GLN A 52 9.02 -12.81 -23.21
C GLN A 52 7.56 -12.43 -22.93
N MET A 53 7.28 -11.16 -22.65
CA MET A 53 5.91 -10.70 -22.39
C MET A 53 5.04 -10.82 -23.64
N GLN A 54 5.55 -10.46 -24.81
CA GLN A 54 4.84 -10.60 -26.07
C GLN A 54 4.43 -12.05 -26.35
N LYS A 55 5.33 -13.02 -26.09
CA LYS A 55 5.01 -14.45 -26.20
C LYS A 55 3.87 -14.89 -25.28
N ILE A 56 3.76 -14.32 -24.08
CA ILE A 56 2.68 -14.62 -23.15
C ILE A 56 1.35 -14.02 -23.62
N LEU A 57 1.40 -12.79 -24.17
CA LEU A 57 0.22 -12.11 -24.72
C LEU A 57 -0.32 -12.85 -25.96
N ASP A 58 0.57 -13.36 -26.81
CA ASP A 58 0.23 -14.08 -28.04
C ASP A 58 -0.11 -15.56 -27.82
N ASP A 59 0.12 -16.10 -26.62
CA ASP A 59 -0.18 -17.51 -26.30
C ASP A 59 -1.70 -17.76 -26.34
N PRO A 60 -2.21 -18.66 -27.21
CA PRO A 60 -3.64 -18.89 -27.39
C PRO A 60 -4.21 -19.96 -26.46
N SER A 61 -3.41 -20.54 -25.55
CA SER A 61 -3.88 -21.59 -24.64
C SER A 61 -4.99 -21.09 -23.72
N GLU A 62 -5.97 -21.93 -23.43
CA GLU A 62 -6.96 -21.63 -22.40
C GLU A 62 -6.46 -22.03 -21.00
N PRO A 63 -6.96 -21.39 -19.92
CA PRO A 63 -6.69 -21.84 -18.57
C PRO A 63 -7.24 -23.26 -18.32
N GLN A 64 -6.55 -24.01 -17.49
CA GLN A 64 -7.03 -25.31 -17.00
C GLN A 64 -8.24 -25.12 -16.07
N PRO A 65 -9.08 -26.15 -15.87
CA PRO A 65 -10.20 -26.08 -14.93
C PRO A 65 -9.74 -25.58 -13.55
N GLY A 66 -10.45 -24.58 -12.99
CA GLY A 66 -10.11 -23.91 -11.72
C GLY A 66 -8.93 -22.92 -11.76
N GLU A 67 -8.05 -23.00 -12.76
CA GLU A 67 -6.80 -22.23 -12.76
C GLU A 67 -7.02 -20.73 -12.82
N ALA A 68 -8.01 -20.29 -13.61
CA ALA A 68 -8.27 -18.87 -13.85
C ALA A 68 -8.53 -18.09 -12.56
N ARG A 69 -9.06 -18.76 -11.53
CA ARG A 69 -9.41 -18.19 -10.24
C ARG A 69 -8.51 -18.70 -9.10
N LEU A 70 -7.49 -19.50 -9.41
CA LEU A 70 -6.68 -20.20 -8.42
C LEU A 70 -6.12 -19.28 -7.32
N ALA A 71 -5.66 -18.08 -7.66
CA ALA A 71 -5.07 -17.17 -6.67
C ALA A 71 -6.09 -16.59 -5.69
N ALA A 72 -7.40 -16.79 -5.89
CA ALA A 72 -8.44 -16.46 -4.90
C ALA A 72 -8.21 -17.14 -3.56
N LEU A 73 -7.59 -18.34 -3.56
CA LEU A 73 -7.18 -19.01 -2.34
C LEU A 73 -6.25 -18.14 -1.47
N THR A 74 -5.42 -17.30 -2.09
CA THR A 74 -4.51 -16.39 -1.36
C THR A 74 -5.20 -15.12 -0.84
N ALA A 75 -6.39 -14.80 -1.36
CA ALA A 75 -7.20 -13.65 -0.99
C ALA A 75 -8.19 -13.93 0.15
N GLY A 76 -8.59 -15.19 0.30
CA GLY A 76 -9.52 -15.64 1.35
C GLY A 76 -8.85 -15.87 2.71
N ASP A 77 -9.59 -16.53 3.60
CA ASP A 77 -9.16 -16.82 4.96
C ASP A 77 -7.91 -17.71 5.01
N ARG A 78 -7.03 -17.42 5.97
CA ARG A 78 -5.69 -18.03 6.06
C ARG A 78 -5.72 -19.53 6.35
N VAL A 79 -6.60 -19.98 7.26
CA VAL A 79 -6.69 -21.39 7.66
C VAL A 79 -7.29 -22.26 6.54
N PRO A 80 -8.41 -21.89 5.88
CA PRO A 80 -8.87 -22.60 4.69
C PRO A 80 -7.81 -22.67 3.58
N TRP A 81 -7.07 -21.59 3.35
CA TRP A 81 -5.96 -21.61 2.39
C TRP A 81 -4.86 -22.60 2.80
N ALA A 82 -4.42 -22.59 4.06
CA ALA A 82 -3.41 -23.53 4.57
C ALA A 82 -3.82 -25.00 4.33
N LYS A 83 -5.07 -25.35 4.65
CA LYS A 83 -5.62 -26.70 4.46
C LYS A 83 -5.71 -27.08 2.98
N CYS A 84 -6.20 -26.18 2.14
CA CYS A 84 -6.30 -26.38 0.69
C CYS A 84 -4.90 -26.57 0.06
N ARG A 85 -3.93 -25.74 0.46
CA ARG A 85 -2.52 -25.86 0.04
C ARG A 85 -1.95 -27.23 0.37
N GLN A 86 -2.16 -27.72 1.60
CA GLN A 86 -1.68 -29.03 2.03
C GLN A 86 -2.33 -30.18 1.25
N ALA A 87 -3.65 -30.13 1.04
CA ALA A 87 -4.41 -31.19 0.39
C ALA A 87 -4.06 -31.32 -1.10
N TYR A 88 -3.98 -30.21 -1.83
CA TYR A 88 -3.94 -30.22 -3.30
C TYR A 88 -2.61 -29.80 -3.90
N PHE A 89 -1.75 -29.07 -3.16
CA PHE A 89 -0.53 -28.48 -3.70
C PHE A 89 0.78 -29.05 -3.09
N GLY A 90 0.67 -30.11 -2.29
CA GLY A 90 1.84 -30.76 -1.66
C GLY A 90 2.63 -31.73 -2.56
N ARG A 91 2.08 -32.15 -3.71
CA ARG A 91 2.70 -33.16 -4.60
C ARG A 91 2.47 -32.90 -6.10
N GLY A 92 3.18 -33.65 -6.94
CA GLY A 92 2.95 -33.71 -8.38
C GLY A 92 3.14 -32.37 -9.10
N LYS A 93 2.34 -32.15 -10.15
CA LYS A 93 2.40 -30.94 -11.00
C LYS A 93 2.06 -29.68 -10.22
N ASN A 94 1.04 -29.73 -9.35
CA ASN A 94 0.64 -28.61 -8.50
C ASN A 94 1.78 -28.12 -7.61
N LYS A 95 2.50 -29.04 -6.97
CA LYS A 95 3.66 -28.66 -6.14
C LYS A 95 4.75 -27.98 -6.96
N GLN A 96 5.06 -28.50 -8.15
CA GLN A 96 6.09 -27.91 -9.01
C GLN A 96 5.70 -26.48 -9.45
N SER A 97 4.43 -26.28 -9.81
CA SER A 97 3.90 -24.98 -10.22
C SER A 97 3.80 -24.00 -9.04
N LEU A 98 3.32 -24.45 -7.88
CA LEU A 98 3.28 -23.63 -6.66
C LEU A 98 4.70 -23.25 -6.19
N ASP A 99 5.64 -24.18 -6.21
CA ASP A 99 7.05 -23.90 -5.93
C ASP A 99 7.61 -22.82 -6.90
N ALA A 100 7.19 -22.82 -8.17
CA ALA A 100 7.60 -21.78 -9.11
C ALA A 100 7.04 -20.40 -8.70
N VAL A 101 5.79 -20.33 -8.24
CA VAL A 101 5.17 -19.08 -7.76
C VAL A 101 5.83 -18.60 -6.47
N GLU A 102 5.92 -19.46 -5.45
CA GLU A 102 6.47 -19.12 -4.13
C GLU A 102 7.95 -18.72 -4.22
N LYS A 103 8.74 -19.40 -5.05
CA LYS A 103 10.16 -19.08 -5.24
C LYS A 103 10.42 -17.92 -6.20
N ALA A 104 9.43 -17.43 -6.96
CA ALA A 104 9.64 -16.33 -7.90
C ALA A 104 10.28 -15.09 -7.25
N ALA A 105 11.03 -14.31 -8.01
CA ALA A 105 11.57 -13.04 -7.52
C ALA A 105 10.46 -12.08 -7.11
N PHE A 106 9.43 -12.00 -7.95
CA PHE A 106 8.17 -11.32 -7.71
C PHE A 106 7.12 -11.87 -8.66
N PHE A 107 5.86 -11.51 -8.42
CA PHE A 107 4.74 -11.88 -9.27
C PHE A 107 4.41 -10.71 -10.20
N VAL A 108 4.02 -11.00 -11.44
CA VAL A 108 3.62 -9.99 -12.42
C VAL A 108 2.20 -10.30 -12.89
N THR A 109 1.34 -9.29 -12.92
CA THR A 109 0.01 -9.41 -13.53
C THR A 109 -0.08 -8.53 -14.76
N LEU A 110 -0.34 -9.15 -15.91
CA LEU A 110 -0.74 -8.47 -17.15
C LEU A 110 -2.27 -8.38 -17.16
N ASP A 111 -2.77 -7.25 -16.67
CA ASP A 111 -4.18 -6.97 -16.44
C ASP A 111 -4.86 -6.47 -17.73
N GLU A 112 -6.03 -7.04 -18.06
CA GLU A 112 -6.78 -6.71 -19.27
C GLU A 112 -7.61 -5.43 -19.13
N THR A 113 -7.74 -4.90 -17.92
CA THR A 113 -8.45 -3.64 -17.66
C THR A 113 -7.56 -2.43 -17.99
N LYS A 114 -8.19 -1.30 -18.28
CA LYS A 114 -7.51 0.00 -18.41
C LYS A 114 -7.76 0.78 -17.13
N GLN A 115 -6.70 1.20 -16.46
CA GLN A 115 -6.77 1.96 -15.20
C GLN A 115 -5.93 3.23 -15.28
N GLY A 116 -6.03 4.11 -14.28
CA GLY A 116 -5.25 5.33 -14.18
C GLY A 116 -6.10 6.60 -14.14
N TYR A 117 -5.45 7.70 -13.76
CA TYR A 117 -6.06 9.03 -13.69
C TYR A 117 -6.64 9.46 -15.04
N ARG A 118 -7.90 9.90 -15.02
CA ARG A 118 -8.61 10.50 -16.15
C ARG A 118 -9.06 11.90 -15.75
N LYS A 119 -8.69 12.93 -16.52
CA LYS A 119 -8.98 14.33 -16.17
C LYS A 119 -10.48 14.64 -16.21
N GLU A 120 -11.21 13.88 -17.00
CA GLU A 120 -12.65 14.02 -17.26
C GLU A 120 -13.48 13.42 -16.10
N ASP A 121 -12.86 12.57 -15.28
CA ASP A 121 -13.48 11.81 -14.19
C ASP A 121 -12.42 11.53 -13.09
N PRO A 122 -11.90 12.57 -12.43
CA PRO A 122 -10.70 12.47 -11.61
C PRO A 122 -10.89 11.59 -10.37
N ASP A 123 -12.02 11.74 -9.66
CA ASP A 123 -12.29 11.00 -8.43
C ASP A 123 -12.51 9.50 -8.73
N THR A 124 -13.52 9.16 -9.55
CA THR A 124 -13.85 7.76 -9.86
C THR A 124 -12.69 7.02 -10.53
N SER A 125 -11.91 7.69 -11.39
CA SER A 125 -10.77 7.05 -12.06
C SER A 125 -9.64 6.70 -11.10
N MET A 126 -9.36 7.58 -10.13
CA MET A 126 -8.34 7.32 -9.10
C MET A 126 -8.80 6.26 -8.11
N ASP A 127 -10.06 6.29 -7.70
CA ASP A 127 -10.62 5.32 -6.76
C ASP A 127 -10.64 3.91 -7.37
N SER A 128 -11.08 3.80 -8.63
CA SER A 128 -11.06 2.55 -9.37
C SER A 128 -9.64 2.01 -9.55
N TYR A 129 -8.68 2.89 -9.84
CA TYR A 129 -7.28 2.51 -9.99
C TYR A 129 -6.66 2.03 -8.67
N ALA A 130 -6.89 2.76 -7.58
CA ALA A 130 -6.39 2.39 -6.26
C ALA A 130 -7.00 1.06 -5.77
N LYS A 131 -8.31 0.87 -5.92
CA LYS A 131 -9.00 -0.40 -5.62
C LYS A 131 -8.45 -1.57 -6.45
N SER A 132 -8.23 -1.35 -7.74
CA SER A 132 -7.64 -2.36 -8.64
C SER A 132 -6.22 -2.76 -8.23
N LEU A 133 -5.42 -1.85 -7.69
CA LEU A 133 -4.11 -2.15 -7.12
C LEU A 133 -4.20 -2.81 -5.75
N LEU A 134 -5.17 -2.43 -4.93
CA LEU A 134 -5.37 -2.96 -3.57
C LEU A 134 -5.82 -4.43 -3.59
N HIS A 135 -6.88 -4.75 -4.32
CA HIS A 135 -7.49 -6.09 -4.30
C HIS A 135 -7.71 -6.70 -5.69
N GLY A 136 -7.51 -5.95 -6.78
CA GLY A 136 -7.73 -6.46 -8.14
C GLY A 136 -9.13 -7.06 -8.29
N ARG A 137 -9.22 -8.24 -8.91
CA ARG A 137 -10.46 -9.05 -8.97
C ARG A 137 -10.47 -10.17 -7.92
N CYS A 138 -9.65 -10.06 -6.88
CA CYS A 138 -9.44 -11.07 -5.84
C CYS A 138 -8.83 -12.39 -6.31
N PHE A 139 -8.57 -12.59 -7.61
CA PHE A 139 -7.96 -13.82 -8.15
C PHE A 139 -6.82 -13.58 -9.15
N ASP A 140 -6.50 -12.32 -9.45
CA ASP A 140 -5.47 -11.93 -10.41
C ASP A 140 -4.25 -11.29 -9.74
N ARG A 141 -4.08 -11.52 -8.44
CA ARG A 141 -2.90 -11.19 -7.65
C ARG A 141 -2.52 -12.43 -6.86
N TRP A 142 -1.24 -12.64 -6.61
CA TRP A 142 -0.80 -13.64 -5.64
C TRP A 142 -0.49 -12.94 -4.32
N PHE A 143 -1.49 -12.82 -3.44
CA PHE A 143 -1.41 -11.97 -2.25
C PHE A 143 -0.38 -12.44 -1.20
N ASP A 144 0.03 -13.70 -1.29
CA ASP A 144 1.13 -14.24 -0.50
C ASP A 144 2.52 -13.83 -1.00
N LYS A 145 2.64 -13.32 -2.24
CA LYS A 145 3.92 -12.86 -2.76
C LYS A 145 4.29 -11.57 -2.07
N SER A 146 5.56 -11.39 -1.73
CA SER A 146 6.07 -10.14 -1.15
C SER A 146 5.56 -8.89 -1.88
N PHE A 147 5.51 -8.94 -3.21
CA PHE A 147 4.74 -8.01 -4.02
C PHE A 147 4.35 -8.59 -5.38
N THR A 148 3.25 -8.06 -5.92
CA THR A 148 2.81 -8.22 -7.31
C THR A 148 3.00 -6.90 -8.05
N PHE A 149 3.74 -6.92 -9.17
CA PHE A 149 3.82 -5.81 -10.12
C PHE A 149 2.68 -5.94 -11.14
N VAL A 150 1.83 -4.92 -11.22
CA VAL A 150 0.63 -4.93 -12.05
C VAL A 150 0.85 -4.01 -13.25
N VAL A 151 0.60 -4.52 -14.45
CA VAL A 151 0.65 -3.76 -15.71
C VAL A 151 -0.73 -3.83 -16.37
N PHE A 152 -1.38 -2.69 -16.50
CA PHE A 152 -2.69 -2.55 -17.13
C PHE A 152 -2.56 -2.44 -18.64
N LYS A 153 -3.64 -2.78 -19.36
CA LYS A 153 -3.69 -2.81 -20.82
C LYS A 153 -3.34 -1.49 -21.51
N ASN A 154 -3.51 -0.36 -20.82
CA ASN A 154 -3.14 0.98 -21.30
C ASN A 154 -1.74 1.43 -20.83
N GLY A 155 -0.89 0.51 -20.36
CA GLY A 155 0.48 0.79 -19.94
C GLY A 155 0.62 1.44 -18.55
N LYS A 156 -0.49 1.71 -17.85
CA LYS A 156 -0.43 2.11 -16.44
C LYS A 156 0.05 0.94 -15.58
N MET A 157 0.70 1.24 -14.47
CA MET A 157 1.36 0.23 -13.65
C MET A 157 1.26 0.56 -12.17
N GLY A 158 1.41 -0.44 -11.31
CA GLY A 158 1.47 -0.24 -9.87
C GLY A 158 1.85 -1.52 -9.15
N MET A 159 1.70 -1.53 -7.83
CA MET A 159 2.11 -2.66 -6.99
C MET A 159 1.05 -3.00 -5.94
N ASN A 160 0.89 -4.30 -5.69
CA ASN A 160 0.29 -4.84 -4.48
C ASN A 160 1.41 -5.45 -3.62
N ALA A 161 1.41 -5.26 -2.31
CA ALA A 161 2.48 -5.74 -1.44
C ALA A 161 1.96 -6.45 -0.18
N GLU A 162 2.54 -7.60 0.13
CA GLU A 162 2.30 -8.31 1.39
C GLU A 162 3.09 -7.61 2.51
N HIS A 163 2.44 -7.28 3.63
CA HIS A 163 3.00 -6.33 4.60
C HIS A 163 3.86 -6.98 5.70
N SER A 164 3.83 -8.30 5.87
CA SER A 164 4.54 -8.96 6.97
C SER A 164 6.06 -8.88 6.83
N TRP A 165 6.61 -8.81 5.62
CA TRP A 165 8.07 -8.77 5.39
C TRP A 165 8.69 -7.36 5.43
N ALA A 166 7.94 -6.30 5.13
CA ALA A 166 8.43 -4.92 5.14
C ALA A 166 7.32 -3.86 5.26
N ASP A 167 7.74 -2.62 5.50
CA ASP A 167 6.86 -1.44 5.55
C ASP A 167 6.90 -0.65 4.23
N ALA A 168 5.87 0.15 3.99
CA ALA A 168 5.67 0.93 2.76
C ALA A 168 6.90 1.69 2.22
N PRO A 169 7.77 2.31 3.07
CA PRO A 169 8.95 3.04 2.58
C PRO A 169 9.94 2.18 1.80
N ILE A 170 9.97 0.86 2.03
CA ILE A 170 10.81 -0.08 1.28
C ILE A 170 10.29 -0.28 -0.16
N ILE A 171 8.96 -0.34 -0.33
CA ILE A 171 8.33 -0.40 -1.66
C ILE A 171 8.42 0.96 -2.36
N GLY A 172 8.21 2.07 -1.64
CA GLY A 172 8.39 3.42 -2.18
C GLY A 172 9.79 3.64 -2.75
N HIS A 173 10.82 3.21 -2.03
CA HIS A 173 12.20 3.26 -2.49
C HIS A 173 12.46 2.44 -3.76
N LEU A 174 11.89 1.23 -3.86
CA LEU A 174 11.98 0.45 -5.11
C LEU A 174 11.32 1.20 -6.26
N TRP A 175 10.13 1.76 -6.03
CA TRP A 175 9.34 2.40 -7.06
C TRP A 175 10.02 3.65 -7.63
N GLU A 176 10.59 4.49 -6.76
CA GLU A 176 11.39 5.65 -7.15
C GLU A 176 12.55 5.25 -8.06
N TYR A 177 13.28 4.19 -7.70
CA TYR A 177 14.42 3.70 -8.49
C TYR A 177 13.97 3.17 -9.86
N VAL A 178 12.86 2.44 -9.90
CA VAL A 178 12.29 1.91 -11.15
C VAL A 178 11.87 3.04 -12.09
N MET A 179 11.13 4.03 -11.59
CA MET A 179 10.71 5.19 -12.41
C MET A 179 11.92 5.95 -12.95
N ALA A 180 12.92 6.23 -12.11
CA ALA A 180 14.11 6.94 -12.55
C ALA A 180 14.92 6.13 -13.59
N THR A 181 15.10 4.83 -13.36
CA THR A 181 15.91 3.98 -14.25
C THR A 181 15.23 3.77 -15.61
N ASP A 182 13.93 3.53 -15.63
CA ASP A 182 13.16 3.34 -16.87
C ASP A 182 13.26 4.59 -17.76
N SER A 183 13.00 5.77 -17.19
CA SER A 183 12.89 7.01 -17.96
C SER A 183 14.24 7.62 -18.36
N PHE A 184 15.23 7.57 -17.47
CA PHE A 184 16.49 8.30 -17.68
C PHE A 184 17.68 7.41 -18.09
N GLN A 185 17.59 6.09 -17.95
CA GLN A 185 18.69 5.17 -18.28
C GLN A 185 18.34 4.18 -19.39
N LEU A 186 17.18 3.53 -19.30
CA LEU A 186 16.79 2.50 -20.27
C LEU A 186 16.13 3.14 -21.50
N GLY A 187 14.97 3.76 -21.30
CA GLY A 187 14.18 4.40 -22.35
C GLY A 187 13.72 3.44 -23.47
N TYR A 188 13.05 4.02 -24.46
CA TYR A 188 12.43 3.31 -25.57
C TYR A 188 12.98 3.83 -26.91
N ALA A 189 12.89 3.02 -27.96
CA ALA A 189 13.15 3.41 -29.34
C ALA A 189 11.95 4.18 -29.93
N GLU A 190 12.13 4.82 -31.08
CA GLU A 190 11.09 5.63 -31.73
C GLU A 190 9.83 4.83 -32.12
N ASP A 191 9.97 3.52 -32.33
CA ASP A 191 8.89 2.59 -32.62
C ASP A 191 8.12 2.11 -31.37
N GLY A 192 8.51 2.60 -30.19
CA GLY A 192 7.90 2.26 -28.90
C GLY A 192 8.44 1.00 -28.24
N HIS A 193 9.41 0.32 -28.86
CA HIS A 193 10.03 -0.87 -28.28
C HIS A 193 11.12 -0.54 -27.27
N CYS A 194 11.43 -1.49 -26.38
CA CYS A 194 12.60 -1.37 -25.53
C CYS A 194 13.88 -1.31 -26.38
N LYS A 195 14.84 -0.46 -26.01
CA LYS A 195 16.12 -0.39 -26.75
C LYS A 195 16.90 -1.71 -26.67
N GLY A 196 17.61 -2.01 -27.77
CA GLY A 196 18.41 -3.22 -27.94
C GLY A 196 17.78 -4.22 -28.91
N ASP A 197 18.39 -5.40 -29.02
CA ASP A 197 17.98 -6.45 -29.95
C ASP A 197 17.24 -7.60 -29.26
N THR A 198 16.39 -8.30 -30.01
CA THR A 198 15.81 -9.58 -29.57
C THR A 198 16.86 -10.69 -29.63
N ASN A 199 16.62 -11.79 -28.91
CA ASN A 199 17.52 -12.93 -28.91
C ASN A 199 16.70 -14.22 -29.02
N PRO A 200 16.80 -14.96 -30.15
CA PRO A 200 16.02 -16.18 -30.34
C PRO A 200 16.48 -17.36 -29.46
N ASN A 201 17.66 -17.28 -28.86
CA ASN A 201 18.26 -18.37 -28.08
C ASN A 201 17.89 -18.34 -26.59
N ILE A 202 17.16 -17.32 -26.13
CA ILE A 202 16.69 -17.27 -24.74
C ILE A 202 15.57 -18.28 -24.51
N LEU A 203 15.56 -18.89 -23.32
CA LEU A 203 14.49 -19.81 -22.93
C LEU A 203 13.15 -19.08 -22.92
N TYR A 204 12.16 -19.67 -23.60
CA TYR A 204 10.81 -19.11 -23.66
C TYR A 204 10.05 -19.28 -22.34
N PRO A 205 8.98 -18.48 -22.12
CA PRO A 205 8.15 -18.63 -20.94
C PRO A 205 7.60 -20.05 -20.83
N THR A 206 7.71 -20.65 -19.66
CA THR A 206 7.20 -22.01 -19.42
C THR A 206 5.82 -21.92 -18.79
N ARG A 207 4.80 -22.43 -19.48
CA ARG A 207 3.43 -22.52 -18.96
C ARG A 207 3.37 -23.43 -17.74
N LEU A 208 2.97 -22.90 -16.58
CA LEU A 208 2.75 -23.71 -15.38
C LEU A 208 1.55 -24.64 -15.58
N GLN A 209 1.59 -25.81 -14.96
CA GLN A 209 0.60 -26.86 -15.14
C GLN A 209 -0.01 -27.24 -13.80
N TRP A 210 -1.32 -27.36 -13.77
CA TRP A 210 -2.12 -27.65 -12.60
C TRP A 210 -3.04 -28.85 -12.85
N ASP A 211 -3.37 -29.52 -11.76
CA ASP A 211 -4.31 -30.62 -11.68
C ASP A 211 -5.25 -30.28 -10.52
N ILE A 212 -6.33 -29.54 -10.82
CA ILE A 212 -7.22 -28.93 -9.83
C ILE A 212 -8.53 -29.74 -9.81
N PRO A 213 -8.69 -30.70 -8.88
CA PRO A 213 -9.90 -31.51 -8.81
C PRO A 213 -11.10 -30.65 -8.40
N GLU A 214 -12.32 -31.15 -8.63
CA GLU A 214 -13.58 -30.41 -8.40
C GLU A 214 -13.68 -29.86 -6.98
N GLU A 215 -13.27 -30.63 -5.96
CA GLU A 215 -13.29 -30.21 -4.55
C GLU A 215 -12.34 -29.03 -4.28
N CYS A 216 -11.23 -28.94 -5.02
CA CYS A 216 -10.32 -27.79 -4.95
C CYS A 216 -10.91 -26.58 -5.68
N GLN A 217 -11.68 -26.79 -6.76
CA GLN A 217 -12.38 -25.72 -7.47
C GLN A 217 -13.48 -25.11 -6.59
N GLU A 218 -14.21 -25.92 -5.83
CA GLU A 218 -15.19 -25.44 -4.84
C GLU A 218 -14.53 -24.58 -3.75
N ALA A 219 -13.35 -24.98 -3.27
CA ALA A 219 -12.58 -24.19 -2.30
C ALA A 219 -12.11 -22.85 -2.89
N ILE A 220 -11.71 -22.84 -4.18
CA ILE A 220 -11.35 -21.61 -4.91
C ILE A 220 -12.56 -20.66 -4.99
N GLU A 221 -13.73 -21.16 -5.38
CA GLU A 221 -14.95 -20.34 -5.49
C GLU A 221 -15.42 -19.81 -4.13
N THR A 222 -15.31 -20.63 -3.08
CA THR A 222 -15.61 -20.20 -1.70
C THR A 222 -14.69 -19.06 -1.27
N ALA A 223 -13.38 -19.22 -1.47
CA ALA A 223 -12.40 -18.17 -1.16
C ALA A 223 -12.65 -16.89 -1.98
N LEU A 224 -13.00 -17.03 -3.26
CA LEU A 224 -13.34 -15.91 -4.12
C LEU A 224 -14.58 -15.17 -3.63
N SER A 225 -15.64 -15.90 -3.24
CA SER A 225 -16.87 -15.31 -2.72
C SER A 225 -16.59 -14.48 -1.47
N SER A 226 -15.87 -15.03 -0.50
CA SER A 226 -15.46 -14.32 0.71
C SER A 226 -14.59 -13.10 0.41
N ALA A 227 -13.58 -13.24 -0.45
CA ALA A 227 -12.69 -12.14 -0.81
C ALA A 227 -13.40 -11.03 -1.60
N SER A 228 -14.36 -11.39 -2.46
CA SER A 228 -15.16 -10.42 -3.23
C SER A 228 -16.06 -9.60 -2.31
N LEU A 229 -16.72 -10.23 -1.32
CA LEU A 229 -17.51 -9.51 -0.32
C LEU A 229 -16.67 -8.48 0.44
N LEU A 230 -15.44 -8.83 0.82
CA LEU A 230 -14.53 -7.89 1.49
C LEU A 230 -14.10 -6.75 0.56
N ALA A 231 -13.77 -7.05 -0.70
CA ALA A 231 -13.35 -6.05 -1.68
C ALA A 231 -14.48 -5.08 -2.05
N ASP A 232 -15.69 -5.59 -2.24
CA ASP A 232 -16.88 -4.82 -2.58
C ASP A 232 -17.31 -3.88 -1.44
N ASP A 233 -16.97 -4.22 -0.20
CA ASP A 233 -17.26 -3.43 0.99
C ASP A 233 -16.24 -2.28 1.23
N VAL A 234 -15.12 -2.24 0.49
CA VAL A 234 -14.14 -1.15 0.63
C VAL A 234 -14.66 0.12 -0.05
N ASP A 235 -14.90 1.17 0.72
CA ASP A 235 -14.98 2.54 0.20
C ASP A 235 -13.57 3.13 0.09
N PHE A 236 -13.31 3.91 -0.97
CA PHE A 236 -12.00 4.47 -1.23
C PHE A 236 -12.11 5.83 -1.90
N HIS A 237 -11.30 6.78 -1.46
CA HIS A 237 -11.16 8.10 -2.06
C HIS A 237 -9.67 8.47 -2.17
N SER A 238 -9.14 8.53 -3.38
CA SER A 238 -7.77 8.94 -3.69
C SER A 238 -7.75 10.24 -4.47
N PHE A 239 -7.01 11.23 -3.99
CA PHE A 239 -6.96 12.53 -4.66
C PHE A 239 -5.62 13.25 -4.50
N PRO A 240 -5.22 14.04 -5.51
CA PRO A 240 -4.17 15.04 -5.36
C PRO A 240 -4.71 16.28 -4.61
N PHE A 241 -3.91 16.79 -3.70
CA PHE A 241 -4.06 18.10 -3.08
C PHE A 241 -2.94 19.01 -3.62
N ASP A 242 -3.30 19.86 -4.57
CA ASP A 242 -2.40 20.75 -5.31
C ASP A 242 -2.57 22.24 -4.95
N THR A 243 -3.39 22.54 -3.93
CA THR A 243 -3.56 23.89 -3.38
C THR A 243 -2.26 24.42 -2.78
N PHE A 244 -1.51 23.56 -2.08
CA PHE A 244 -0.15 23.81 -1.60
C PHE A 244 0.49 22.47 -1.18
N GLY A 245 1.81 22.48 -1.00
CA GLY A 245 2.54 21.31 -0.47
C GLY A 245 3.47 21.65 0.69
N LYS A 246 4.47 20.79 0.89
CA LYS A 246 5.44 20.92 2.00
C LYS A 246 6.19 22.25 1.99
N GLY A 247 6.35 22.90 0.85
CA GLY A 247 7.06 24.18 0.74
C GLY A 247 6.36 25.31 1.46
N VAL A 248 5.04 25.41 1.33
CA VAL A 248 4.23 26.40 2.05
C VAL A 248 4.15 26.04 3.54
N ILE A 249 3.99 24.76 3.87
CA ILE A 249 3.95 24.31 5.28
C ILE A 249 5.24 24.66 6.01
N LYS A 250 6.41 24.47 5.38
CA LYS A 250 7.71 24.84 5.96
C LYS A 250 7.83 26.34 6.24
N LYS A 251 7.21 27.22 5.44
CA LYS A 251 7.16 28.68 5.72
C LYS A 251 6.42 29.00 7.02
N CYS A 252 5.50 28.12 7.44
CA CYS A 252 4.82 28.18 8.74
C CYS A 252 5.70 27.71 9.92
N ARG A 253 6.97 27.36 9.67
CA ARG A 253 7.92 26.77 10.65
C ARG A 253 7.35 25.53 11.35
N THR A 254 6.63 24.71 10.60
CA THR A 254 5.96 23.51 11.08
C THR A 254 6.42 22.30 10.27
N SER A 255 6.60 21.15 10.94
CA SER A 255 6.83 19.88 10.24
C SER A 255 5.66 19.59 9.29
N PRO A 256 5.90 19.32 8.00
CA PRO A 256 4.85 18.94 7.06
C PRO A 256 4.00 17.76 7.53
N ASP A 257 4.62 16.79 8.18
CA ASP A 257 3.97 15.61 8.71
C ASP A 257 3.02 15.96 9.89
N ALA A 258 3.52 16.72 10.87
CA ALA A 258 2.70 17.20 11.99
C ALA A 258 1.52 18.08 11.52
N PHE A 259 1.70 18.87 10.46
CA PHE A 259 0.62 19.66 9.87
C PHE A 259 -0.50 18.76 9.33
N VAL A 260 -0.13 17.75 8.53
CA VAL A 260 -1.10 16.80 7.95
C VAL A 260 -1.81 16.02 9.05
N GLN A 261 -1.07 15.53 10.07
CA GLN A 261 -1.65 14.80 11.19
C GLN A 261 -2.66 15.65 11.98
N LEU A 262 -2.38 16.93 12.24
CA LEU A 262 -3.35 17.82 12.89
C LEU A 262 -4.54 18.16 11.98
N ALA A 263 -4.34 18.26 10.67
CA ALA A 263 -5.44 18.40 9.72
C ALA A 263 -6.35 17.16 9.71
N LEU A 264 -5.78 15.96 9.82
CA LEU A 264 -6.52 14.71 9.96
C LEU A 264 -7.32 14.66 11.26
N GLN A 265 -6.76 15.12 12.38
CA GLN A 265 -7.51 15.24 13.65
C GLN A 265 -8.71 16.19 13.52
N LEU A 266 -8.51 17.34 12.88
CA LEU A 266 -9.57 18.31 12.64
C LEU A 266 -10.65 17.76 11.68
N ALA A 267 -10.22 17.10 10.60
CA ALA A 267 -11.11 16.49 9.63
C ALA A 267 -11.97 15.40 10.27
N HIS A 268 -11.35 14.49 11.03
CA HIS A 268 -12.06 13.43 11.74
C HIS A 268 -13.08 13.98 12.74
N TYR A 269 -12.73 15.00 13.53
CA TYR A 269 -13.67 15.58 14.48
C TYR A 269 -14.86 16.26 13.78
N LYS A 270 -14.63 16.95 12.65
CA LYS A 270 -15.71 17.52 11.84
C LYS A 270 -16.61 16.46 11.22
N ASP A 271 -16.03 15.33 10.84
CA ASP A 271 -16.73 14.22 10.18
C ASP A 271 -17.55 13.37 11.17
N MET A 272 -16.94 13.00 12.31
CA MET A 272 -17.49 12.03 13.27
C MET A 272 -18.04 12.66 14.55
N GLY A 273 -17.76 13.94 14.80
CA GLY A 273 -18.19 14.65 16.03
C GLY A 273 -17.52 14.18 17.33
N LYS A 274 -16.53 13.27 17.24
CA LYS A 274 -15.83 12.66 18.37
C LYS A 274 -14.33 12.50 18.09
N PHE A 275 -13.55 12.47 19.15
CA PHE A 275 -12.14 12.05 19.09
C PHE A 275 -12.04 10.53 19.10
N CYS A 276 -10.97 10.00 18.48
CA CYS A 276 -10.70 8.57 18.47
C CYS A 276 -9.20 8.30 18.64
N LEU A 277 -8.83 7.06 18.96
CA LEU A 277 -7.44 6.65 18.90
C LEU A 277 -6.95 6.73 17.46
N THR A 278 -5.86 7.48 17.28
CA THR A 278 -5.20 7.64 15.98
C THR A 278 -3.84 6.98 16.00
N TYR A 279 -3.64 6.04 15.09
CA TYR A 279 -2.36 5.38 14.84
C TYR A 279 -1.62 6.13 13.73
N GLU A 280 -0.36 6.45 13.95
CA GLU A 280 0.58 6.82 12.90
C GLU A 280 1.80 5.89 12.96
N ALA A 281 2.18 5.33 11.80
CA ALA A 281 3.39 4.53 11.69
C ALA A 281 4.66 5.41 11.77
N SER A 282 5.52 5.15 12.76
CA SER A 282 6.87 5.73 12.83
C SER A 282 7.93 4.65 12.68
N MET A 283 8.89 4.84 11.79
CA MET A 283 9.94 3.86 11.54
C MET A 283 10.98 3.83 12.67
N THR A 284 11.34 2.64 13.13
CA THR A 284 12.39 2.42 14.14
C THR A 284 13.69 1.88 13.53
N ARG A 285 13.97 2.22 12.27
CA ARG A 285 15.13 1.72 11.49
C ARG A 285 16.51 2.18 12.00
N LEU A 286 16.55 2.97 13.08
CA LEU A 286 17.78 3.25 13.84
C LEU A 286 18.26 2.01 14.62
N PHE A 287 17.38 1.03 14.84
CA PHE A 287 17.68 -0.22 15.53
C PHE A 287 17.82 -1.38 14.54
N ARG A 288 18.63 -2.37 14.92
CA ARG A 288 18.72 -3.64 14.17
C ARG A 288 17.34 -4.27 14.09
N GLU A 289 16.93 -4.65 12.87
CA GLU A 289 15.62 -5.27 12.58
C GLU A 289 14.42 -4.36 12.95
N GLY A 290 14.66 -3.06 13.16
CA GLY A 290 13.62 -2.08 13.45
C GLY A 290 12.62 -1.97 12.31
N ARG A 291 11.34 -2.14 12.66
CA ARG A 291 10.16 -1.97 11.79
C ARG A 291 9.48 -0.65 12.14
N THR A 292 8.45 -0.71 12.99
CA THR A 292 7.62 0.44 13.34
C THR A 292 7.35 0.52 14.84
N GLU A 293 7.13 1.74 15.31
CA GLU A 293 6.46 2.11 16.55
C GLU A 293 5.22 2.98 16.21
N THR A 294 4.30 3.15 17.16
CA THR A 294 3.11 3.98 17.03
C THR A 294 3.36 5.39 17.54
N VAL A 295 2.98 6.39 16.73
CA VAL A 295 2.72 7.74 17.21
C VAL A 295 1.22 7.87 17.43
N ARG A 296 0.83 8.29 18.65
CA ARG A 296 -0.58 8.51 19.01
C ARG A 296 -0.96 9.96 18.71
N SER A 297 -1.43 10.24 17.50
CA SER A 297 -1.68 11.62 17.03
C SER A 297 -2.84 12.34 17.74
N CYS A 298 -3.74 11.58 18.38
CA CYS A 298 -4.81 12.11 19.23
C CYS A 298 -4.28 12.37 20.64
N THR A 299 -3.82 13.59 20.90
CA THR A 299 -3.29 14.05 22.19
C THR A 299 -4.20 15.11 22.80
N THR A 300 -4.01 15.43 24.08
CA THR A 300 -4.75 16.53 24.71
C THR A 300 -4.54 17.86 23.98
N GLU A 301 -3.32 18.11 23.48
CA GLU A 301 -2.97 19.29 22.70
C GLU A 301 -3.66 19.30 21.33
N SER A 302 -3.70 18.16 20.61
CA SER A 302 -4.43 18.09 19.34
C SER A 302 -5.93 18.28 19.56
N CYS A 303 -6.52 17.67 20.59
CA CYS A 303 -7.93 17.87 20.96
C CYS A 303 -8.24 19.33 21.28
N SER A 304 -7.38 20.00 22.07
CA SER A 304 -7.54 21.41 22.42
C SER A 304 -7.50 22.31 21.19
N PHE A 305 -6.56 22.04 20.26
CA PHE A 305 -6.47 22.73 18.98
C PHE A 305 -7.74 22.53 18.14
N VAL A 306 -8.20 21.29 17.99
CA VAL A 306 -9.38 20.94 17.19
C VAL A 306 -10.64 21.62 17.76
N GLN A 307 -10.85 21.55 19.08
CA GLN A 307 -11.96 22.24 19.74
C GLN A 307 -11.92 23.74 19.49
N ALA A 308 -10.73 24.36 19.53
CA ALA A 308 -10.61 25.78 19.26
C ALA A 308 -10.87 26.15 17.78
N MET A 309 -10.59 25.24 16.85
CA MET A 309 -10.88 25.45 15.43
C MET A 309 -12.38 25.43 15.11
N VAL A 310 -13.17 24.64 15.85
CA VAL A 310 -14.63 24.55 15.65
C VAL A 310 -15.43 25.52 16.52
N ASP A 311 -14.80 26.14 17.52
CA ASP A 311 -15.44 27.14 18.39
C ASP A 311 -15.42 28.53 17.73
N PRO A 312 -16.59 29.12 17.39
CA PRO A 312 -16.68 30.45 16.77
C PRO A 312 -16.24 31.58 17.70
N GLY A 313 -16.18 31.36 19.02
CA GLY A 313 -15.70 32.34 20.00
C GLY A 313 -14.17 32.48 20.05
N GLN A 314 -13.42 31.57 19.42
CA GLN A 314 -11.96 31.61 19.45
C GLN A 314 -11.37 32.56 18.41
N THR A 315 -10.37 33.32 18.85
CA THR A 315 -9.61 34.20 17.96
C THR A 315 -8.61 33.41 17.13
N VAL A 316 -8.21 33.95 15.97
CA VAL A 316 -7.14 33.39 15.13
C VAL A 316 -5.84 33.23 15.93
N ALA A 317 -5.49 34.19 16.78
CA ALA A 317 -4.30 34.13 17.61
C ALA A 317 -4.32 32.95 18.59
N GLN A 318 -5.48 32.67 19.19
CA GLN A 318 -5.63 31.55 20.12
C GLN A 318 -5.59 30.20 19.38
N ARG A 319 -6.26 30.09 18.24
CA ARG A 319 -6.19 28.89 17.37
C ARG A 319 -4.76 28.59 16.94
N LEU A 320 -4.03 29.63 16.50
CA LEU A 320 -2.63 29.50 16.08
C LEU A 320 -1.70 29.09 17.24
N LYS A 321 -1.92 29.63 18.44
CA LYS A 321 -1.18 29.23 19.65
C LYS A 321 -1.37 27.74 19.95
N LEU A 322 -2.61 27.26 19.91
CA LEU A 322 -2.94 25.85 20.17
C LEU A 322 -2.41 24.94 19.07
N PHE A 323 -2.49 25.36 17.79
CA PHE A 323 -1.89 24.64 16.67
C PHE A 323 -0.39 24.40 16.87
N LYS A 324 0.36 25.45 17.26
CA LYS A 324 1.81 25.34 17.52
C LYS A 324 2.11 24.35 18.64
N ALA A 325 1.38 24.42 19.75
CA ALA A 325 1.54 23.50 20.87
C ALA A 325 1.28 22.04 20.46
N ALA A 326 0.19 21.81 19.70
CA ALA A 326 -0.14 20.47 19.19
C ALA A 326 0.91 19.95 18.21
N SER A 327 1.44 20.82 17.35
CA SER A 327 2.48 20.47 16.36
C SER A 327 3.81 20.12 17.03
N GLU A 328 4.23 20.89 18.03
CA GLU A 328 5.42 20.61 18.83
C GLU A 328 5.28 19.29 19.60
N LYS A 329 4.10 19.04 20.18
CA LYS A 329 3.80 17.77 20.84
C LYS A 329 3.90 16.58 19.87
N HIS A 330 3.30 16.69 18.68
CA HIS A 330 3.37 15.65 17.66
C HIS A 330 4.82 15.33 17.29
N GLN A 331 5.63 16.35 17.01
CA GLN A 331 7.05 16.17 16.69
C GLN A 331 7.86 15.56 17.84
N LEU A 332 7.53 15.89 19.08
CA LEU A 332 8.13 15.23 20.25
C LEU A 332 7.78 13.73 20.24
N LEU A 333 6.50 13.38 20.10
CA LEU A 333 6.06 11.97 20.07
C LEU A 333 6.70 11.19 18.92
N TYR A 334 6.78 11.79 17.73
CA TYR A 334 7.44 11.17 16.58
C TYR A 334 8.92 10.87 16.86
N ARG A 335 9.65 11.82 17.46
CA ARG A 335 11.06 11.59 17.86
C ARG A 335 11.20 10.50 18.91
N LEU A 336 10.30 10.46 19.89
CA LEU A 336 10.29 9.41 20.92
C LEU A 336 10.02 8.04 20.26
N ALA A 337 9.02 7.92 19.40
CA ALA A 337 8.71 6.68 18.70
C ALA A 337 9.89 6.18 17.84
N MET A 338 10.46 7.05 17.00
CA MET A 338 11.61 6.72 16.15
C MET A 338 12.85 6.28 16.95
N THR A 339 13.02 6.79 18.17
CA THR A 339 14.14 6.46 19.08
C THR A 339 13.79 5.35 20.07
N GLY A 340 12.69 4.61 19.85
CA GLY A 340 12.33 3.44 20.66
C GLY A 340 11.77 3.78 22.05
N ALA A 341 11.40 5.05 22.27
CA ALA A 341 10.77 5.54 23.49
C ALA A 341 9.23 5.68 23.34
N GLY A 342 8.64 5.09 22.30
CA GLY A 342 7.20 4.87 22.22
C GLY A 342 6.73 3.80 23.20
N ILE A 343 5.41 3.67 23.36
CA ILE A 343 4.82 2.78 24.38
C ILE A 343 4.09 1.57 23.79
N ASP A 344 3.63 1.65 22.53
CA ASP A 344 2.71 0.66 21.99
C ASP A 344 3.38 -0.71 21.77
N ARG A 345 4.59 -0.75 21.19
CA ARG A 345 5.33 -2.02 21.08
C ARG A 345 5.76 -2.56 22.45
N HIS A 346 6.04 -1.69 23.42
CA HIS A 346 6.35 -2.10 24.79
C HIS A 346 5.12 -2.73 25.47
N LEU A 347 3.95 -2.11 25.41
CA LEU A 347 2.70 -2.66 25.94
C LEU A 347 2.34 -3.99 25.26
N PHE A 348 2.54 -4.10 23.95
CA PHE A 348 2.34 -5.35 23.23
C PHE A 348 3.31 -6.46 23.70
N CYS A 349 4.58 -6.12 23.95
CA CYS A 349 5.55 -7.06 24.53
C CYS A 349 5.08 -7.57 25.91
N LEU A 350 4.62 -6.67 26.79
CA LEU A 350 4.08 -7.04 28.10
C LEU A 350 2.87 -7.97 27.97
N TYR A 351 1.99 -7.74 26.99
CA TYR A 351 0.87 -8.61 26.69
C TYR A 351 1.30 -10.01 26.23
N VAL A 352 2.26 -10.10 25.30
CA VAL A 352 2.80 -11.40 24.84
C VAL A 352 3.42 -12.17 26.01
N VAL A 353 4.19 -11.49 26.85
CA VAL A 353 4.78 -12.09 28.06
C VAL A 353 3.71 -12.52 29.06
N SER A 354 2.66 -11.73 29.27
CA SER A 354 1.57 -12.10 30.19
C SER A 354 0.82 -13.34 29.70
N LYS A 355 0.60 -13.49 28.38
CA LYS A 355 0.03 -14.70 27.80
C LYS A 355 0.93 -15.91 28.00
N TYR A 356 2.24 -15.77 27.78
CA TYR A 356 3.21 -16.85 28.02
C TYR A 356 3.24 -17.29 29.49
N LEU A 357 3.17 -16.34 30.42
CA LEU A 357 3.18 -16.61 31.86
C LEU A 357 1.79 -16.97 32.42
N ALA A 358 0.75 -17.02 31.57
CA ALA A 358 -0.65 -17.21 31.97
C ALA A 358 -1.13 -16.23 33.05
N VAL A 359 -0.64 -14.98 33.01
CA VAL A 359 -1.04 -13.89 33.90
C VAL A 359 -2.15 -13.08 33.23
N ASP A 360 -3.30 -13.01 33.90
CA ASP A 360 -4.38 -12.10 33.51
C ASP A 360 -4.09 -10.69 34.02
N SER A 361 -4.20 -9.70 33.13
CA SER A 361 -3.92 -8.30 33.43
C SER A 361 -5.11 -7.46 32.97
N PRO A 362 -5.96 -6.98 33.90
CA PRO A 362 -7.06 -6.09 33.56
C PRO A 362 -6.60 -4.83 32.82
N PHE A 363 -5.45 -4.27 33.22
CA PHE A 363 -4.84 -3.12 32.55
C PHE A 363 -4.50 -3.41 31.09
N LEU A 364 -3.76 -4.50 30.80
CA LEU A 364 -3.40 -4.82 29.41
C LEU A 364 -4.62 -5.14 28.55
N LYS A 365 -5.66 -5.75 29.15
CA LYS A 365 -6.93 -6.02 28.49
C LYS A 365 -7.64 -4.73 28.09
N GLU A 366 -7.67 -3.73 28.98
CA GLU A 366 -8.29 -2.43 28.74
C GLU A 366 -7.52 -1.60 27.69
N VAL A 367 -6.21 -1.44 27.85
CA VAL A 367 -5.43 -0.56 26.95
C VAL A 367 -5.29 -1.09 25.52
N LEU A 368 -5.47 -2.40 25.33
CA LEU A 368 -5.41 -3.05 24.02
C LEU A 368 -6.79 -3.32 23.40
N SER A 369 -7.89 -3.08 24.12
CA SER A 369 -9.24 -3.31 23.58
C SER A 369 -9.76 -2.16 22.71
N GLU A 370 -9.20 -0.96 22.86
CA GLU A 370 -9.65 0.21 22.11
C GLU A 370 -9.14 0.17 20.65
N PRO A 371 -10.03 0.26 19.65
CA PRO A 371 -9.65 0.16 18.25
C PRO A 371 -9.04 1.47 17.71
N TRP A 372 -8.10 1.32 16.77
CA TRP A 372 -7.52 2.42 15.99
C TRP A 372 -8.48 2.85 14.88
N ARG A 373 -9.46 3.68 15.21
CA ARG A 373 -10.46 4.15 14.22
C ARG A 373 -9.91 5.13 13.20
N LEU A 374 -8.73 5.70 13.42
CA LEU A 374 -7.99 6.42 12.39
C LEU A 374 -6.58 5.85 12.31
N SER A 375 -6.30 5.09 11.26
CA SER A 375 -4.97 4.53 11.00
C SER A 375 -4.29 5.29 9.89
N THR A 376 -3.10 5.80 10.14
CA THR A 376 -2.40 6.71 9.23
C THR A 376 -0.98 6.24 8.92
N SER A 377 -0.52 6.50 7.71
CA SER A 377 0.87 6.26 7.31
C SER A 377 1.35 7.28 6.32
N GLN A 378 2.56 7.81 6.55
CA GLN A 378 3.28 8.58 5.56
C GLN A 378 4.21 7.66 4.76
N THR A 379 4.19 7.77 3.43
CA THR A 379 5.26 7.20 2.59
C THR A 379 6.21 8.32 2.20
N PRO A 380 7.44 8.38 2.75
CA PRO A 380 8.38 9.43 2.44
C PRO A 380 9.05 9.19 1.08
N GLN A 381 9.32 10.28 0.36
CA GLN A 381 10.21 10.24 -0.80
C GLN A 381 11.67 10.24 -0.35
N GLN A 382 12.47 9.27 -0.81
CA GLN A 382 13.85 9.09 -0.32
C GLN A 382 14.92 9.33 -1.38
N GLN A 383 14.59 9.16 -2.66
CA GLN A 383 15.53 9.24 -3.79
C GLN A 383 15.32 10.52 -4.61
N VAL A 384 15.13 11.64 -3.93
CA VAL A 384 14.86 12.96 -4.54
C VAL A 384 16.00 13.51 -5.41
N GLU A 385 17.17 12.87 -5.38
CA GLU A 385 18.34 13.24 -6.19
C GLU A 385 18.40 12.52 -7.55
N LEU A 386 17.58 11.48 -7.76
CA LEU A 386 17.63 10.69 -9.00
C LEU A 386 17.08 11.45 -10.21
N PHE A 387 16.13 12.35 -9.99
CA PHE A 387 15.57 13.21 -11.03
C PHE A 387 14.90 14.43 -10.40
N ASP A 388 14.79 15.50 -11.19
CA ASP A 388 14.15 16.73 -10.77
C ASP A 388 12.65 16.67 -11.00
N LEU A 389 11.88 16.64 -9.91
CA LEU A 389 10.41 16.61 -9.92
C LEU A 389 9.77 17.88 -10.50
N GLU A 390 10.47 19.02 -10.51
CA GLU A 390 9.94 20.25 -11.10
C GLU A 390 9.93 20.15 -12.63
N ASN A 391 11.03 19.65 -13.21
CA ASN A 391 11.16 19.45 -14.64
C ASN A 391 10.55 18.13 -15.15
N ASN A 392 10.27 17.16 -14.26
CA ASN A 392 9.78 15.81 -14.59
C ASN A 392 8.59 15.39 -13.71
N PRO A 393 7.51 16.20 -13.61
CA PRO A 393 6.41 15.98 -12.67
C PRO A 393 5.57 14.74 -12.97
N GLU A 394 5.67 14.17 -14.18
CA GLU A 394 4.97 12.97 -14.61
C GLU A 394 5.59 11.67 -14.09
N TYR A 395 6.84 11.71 -13.64
CA TYR A 395 7.60 10.54 -13.16
C TYR A 395 7.52 10.39 -11.65
N VAL A 396 6.32 10.58 -11.08
CA VAL A 396 6.08 10.45 -9.65
C VAL A 396 4.85 9.62 -9.35
N SER A 397 4.93 8.84 -8.28
CA SER A 397 3.82 8.04 -7.80
C SER A 397 2.84 8.88 -6.99
N SER A 398 1.55 8.55 -7.07
CA SER A 398 0.54 9.04 -6.15
C SER A 398 0.64 8.41 -4.75
N GLY A 399 1.59 7.49 -4.53
CA GLY A 399 1.74 6.72 -3.30
C GLY A 399 0.88 5.46 -3.31
N GLY A 400 0.65 4.88 -2.13
CA GLY A 400 -0.21 3.71 -1.97
C GLY A 400 -1.10 3.86 -0.75
N GLY A 401 -2.21 3.12 -0.72
CA GLY A 401 -3.16 3.07 0.39
C GLY A 401 -3.35 1.67 0.95
N PHE A 402 -4.11 1.59 2.03
CA PHE A 402 -4.50 0.36 2.73
C PHE A 402 -5.94 0.52 3.22
N GLY A 403 -6.64 -0.59 3.49
CA GLY A 403 -7.99 -0.59 4.06
C GLY A 403 -8.01 -0.20 5.54
N PRO A 404 -9.17 0.16 6.13
CA PRO A 404 -9.26 0.52 7.54
C PRO A 404 -8.97 -0.69 8.45
N VAL A 405 -8.41 -0.44 9.63
CA VAL A 405 -8.10 -1.48 10.64
C VAL A 405 -9.24 -1.76 11.61
N ALA A 406 -10.29 -0.93 11.57
CA ALA A 406 -11.53 -1.07 12.31
C ALA A 406 -12.71 -0.90 11.34
N ASP A 407 -13.78 -1.65 11.55
CA ASP A 407 -14.95 -1.61 10.67
C ASP A 407 -15.65 -0.25 10.67
N ASP A 408 -15.53 0.49 11.78
CA ASP A 408 -16.08 1.83 12.01
C ASP A 408 -15.02 2.94 11.95
N GLY A 409 -13.96 2.73 11.14
CA GLY A 409 -12.82 3.63 11.05
C GLY A 409 -12.34 3.91 9.63
N TYR A 410 -11.25 4.68 9.57
CA TYR A 410 -10.59 5.12 8.34
C TYR A 410 -9.14 4.63 8.25
N GLY A 411 -8.71 4.24 7.05
CA GLY A 411 -7.31 4.07 6.68
C GLY A 411 -6.85 5.25 5.83
N VAL A 412 -5.81 5.98 6.24
CA VAL A 412 -5.32 7.16 5.51
C VAL A 412 -3.82 7.05 5.24
N SER A 413 -3.45 7.07 3.96
CA SER A 413 -2.05 7.19 3.55
C SER A 413 -1.82 8.49 2.81
N TYR A 414 -0.64 9.08 2.99
CA TYR A 414 -0.25 10.27 2.26
C TYR A 414 1.22 10.28 1.86
N ILE A 415 1.50 10.94 0.75
CA ILE A 415 2.85 11.20 0.23
C ILE A 415 2.99 12.68 -0.09
N LEU A 416 4.09 13.28 0.37
CA LEU A 416 4.45 14.66 0.07
C LEU A 416 5.34 14.66 -1.18
N VAL A 417 4.82 15.17 -2.29
CA VAL A 417 5.47 15.14 -3.61
C VAL A 417 6.00 16.52 -3.98
N GLY A 418 7.32 16.63 -4.16
CA GLY A 418 7.95 17.92 -4.45
C GLY A 418 7.63 18.96 -3.36
N GLU A 419 7.50 20.23 -3.74
CA GLU A 419 7.16 21.32 -2.80
C GLU A 419 5.66 21.68 -2.78
N ASN A 420 4.89 21.25 -3.78
CA ASN A 420 3.56 21.79 -4.07
C ASN A 420 2.42 20.76 -4.10
N LEU A 421 2.71 19.45 -3.99
CA LEU A 421 1.71 18.41 -4.13
C LEU A 421 1.70 17.48 -2.91
N ILE A 422 0.50 17.10 -2.47
CA ILE A 422 0.29 16.03 -1.49
C ILE A 422 -0.75 15.09 -2.06
N ASN A 423 -0.46 13.79 -2.15
CA ASN A 423 -1.48 12.82 -2.54
C ASN A 423 -2.01 12.11 -1.30
N PHE A 424 -3.33 11.95 -1.24
CA PHE A 424 -4.03 11.26 -0.17
C PHE A 424 -4.73 10.01 -0.70
N HIS A 425 -4.74 8.96 0.11
CA HIS A 425 -5.51 7.74 -0.08
C HIS A 425 -6.31 7.51 1.19
N ILE A 426 -7.63 7.52 1.09
CA ILE A 426 -8.55 7.38 2.21
C ILE A 426 -9.41 6.17 1.94
N SER A 427 -9.55 5.28 2.92
CA SER A 427 -10.42 4.12 2.84
C SER A 427 -11.31 4.00 4.08
N SER A 428 -12.48 3.43 3.89
CA SER A 428 -13.45 3.06 4.92
C SER A 428 -14.26 1.86 4.44
N LYS A 429 -15.32 1.49 5.16
CA LYS A 429 -16.24 0.41 4.73
C LYS A 429 -17.61 0.94 4.38
N PHE A 430 -18.19 0.48 3.29
CA PHE A 430 -19.58 0.79 2.92
C PHE A 430 -20.57 0.25 3.94
N SER A 431 -20.25 -0.86 4.62
CA SER A 431 -21.06 -1.44 5.68
C SER A 431 -21.21 -0.53 6.91
N CYS A 432 -20.33 0.45 7.10
CA CYS A 432 -20.40 1.38 8.22
C CYS A 432 -21.08 2.69 7.79
N PRO A 433 -22.32 2.96 8.25
CA PRO A 433 -23.05 4.17 7.84
C PRO A 433 -22.47 5.46 8.44
N GLU A 434 -21.60 5.37 9.46
CA GLU A 434 -20.92 6.54 10.03
C GLU A 434 -19.75 7.00 9.16
N THR A 435 -19.09 6.11 8.42
CA THR A 435 -17.89 6.44 7.63
C THR A 435 -18.20 6.71 6.16
N ASP A 436 -17.49 7.67 5.57
CA ASP A 436 -17.56 8.00 4.14
C ASP A 436 -16.21 8.60 3.71
N SER A 437 -15.47 7.88 2.85
CA SER A 437 -14.12 8.28 2.44
C SER A 437 -14.11 9.60 1.65
N HIS A 438 -15.16 9.87 0.89
CA HIS A 438 -15.30 11.10 0.10
C HIS A 438 -15.64 12.31 0.99
N ARG A 439 -16.57 12.14 1.93
CA ARG A 439 -16.93 13.16 2.93
C ARG A 439 -15.74 13.50 3.81
N PHE A 440 -15.03 12.48 4.31
CA PHE A 440 -13.82 12.67 5.10
C PHE A 440 -12.73 13.39 4.27
N GLY A 441 -12.54 13.02 3.01
CA GLY A 441 -11.63 13.72 2.09
C GLY A 441 -11.95 15.20 1.88
N LYS A 442 -13.25 15.56 1.78
CA LYS A 442 -13.69 16.97 1.74
C LYS A 442 -13.35 17.70 3.03
N HIS A 443 -13.61 17.08 4.18
CA HIS A 443 -13.24 17.65 5.48
C HIS A 443 -11.73 17.84 5.63
N LEU A 444 -10.92 16.91 5.10
CA LEU A 444 -9.47 17.01 5.08
C LEU A 444 -8.97 18.17 4.21
N LYS A 445 -9.46 18.29 2.96
CA LYS A 445 -9.14 19.43 2.08
C LYS A 445 -9.46 20.77 2.76
N GLN A 446 -10.62 20.85 3.42
CA GLN A 446 -11.02 22.04 4.16
C GLN A 446 -10.13 22.27 5.38
N ALA A 447 -9.83 21.25 6.17
CA ALA A 447 -8.97 21.35 7.35
C ALA A 447 -7.56 21.85 6.99
N MET A 448 -6.96 21.30 5.92
CA MET A 448 -5.66 21.76 5.40
C MET A 448 -5.70 23.26 5.05
N THR A 449 -6.78 23.70 4.40
CA THR A 449 -6.98 25.11 4.01
C THR A 449 -7.25 26.00 5.22
N ASP A 450 -8.11 25.60 6.13
CA ASP A 450 -8.43 26.36 7.35
C ASP A 450 -7.16 26.60 8.18
N ILE A 451 -6.33 25.57 8.34
CA ILE A 451 -5.09 25.68 9.11
C ILE A 451 -4.13 26.67 8.44
N ILE A 452 -3.96 26.63 7.12
CA ILE A 452 -3.03 27.54 6.45
C ILE A 452 -3.46 29.01 6.57
N THR A 453 -4.77 29.27 6.59
CA THR A 453 -5.30 30.64 6.77
C THR A 453 -4.96 31.24 8.13
N LEU A 454 -4.73 30.43 9.17
CA LEU A 454 -4.29 30.93 10.49
C LEU A 454 -2.94 31.65 10.43
N PHE A 455 -2.12 31.34 9.42
CA PHE A 455 -0.80 31.94 9.20
C PHE A 455 -0.85 33.17 8.31
N GLY A 456 -2.03 33.60 7.84
CA GLY A 456 -2.18 34.73 6.92
C GLY A 456 -1.61 34.45 5.52
N LEU A 457 -1.35 33.19 5.18
CA LEU A 457 -0.90 32.79 3.84
C LEU A 457 -2.13 32.50 2.97
N SER A 458 -2.17 33.07 1.76
CA SER A 458 -3.24 32.79 0.80
C SER A 458 -2.90 31.55 -0.04
N THR A 459 -3.94 30.80 -0.39
CA THR A 459 -3.88 29.59 -1.24
C THR A 459 -3.56 29.88 -2.71
N ASN A 460 -3.39 31.15 -3.10
CA ASN A 460 -3.20 31.57 -4.50
C ASN A 460 -1.74 31.89 -4.87
N SER A 461 -0.75 31.49 -4.07
CA SER A 461 0.66 31.73 -4.39
C SER A 461 1.22 30.66 -5.35
N LYS A 462 0.65 30.57 -6.57
CA LYS A 462 1.38 30.09 -7.74
C LYS A 462 2.12 31.30 -8.33
N ASN A 463 3.31 31.57 -7.81
CA ASN A 463 4.31 32.41 -8.48
C ASN A 463 5.50 31.53 -8.84
#